data_AF-A0A673NFK2-F1
#
_entry.id   AF-A0A673NFK2-F1
#
_cell.length_a   1.000
_cell.length_b   1.000
_cell.length_c   1.000
_cell.angle_alpha   90.00
_cell.angle_beta   90.00
_cell.angle_gamma   90.00
#
_symmetry.space_group_name_H-M   'P 1'
#
loop_
_entity.id
_entity.type
_entity.pdbx_description
1 polymer ?
#
loop_
_entity_poly.entity_id
_entity_poly.type
_entity_poly.pdbx_seq_one_letter_code
_entity_poly.pdbx_strand_id
1 'polypeptide(L)'
;TLTTSRLCGCRRVQSLAVQLEGLVNNSRALTSLSRKSLRLIQETEVISRGFTLVSAACPFNRAGQLRSQQLIGLRKVAYQSLRCAFRASRLATCVMLKSYPDPTIDNVTNYVSTVPIRELGLGLGVEHLSDDQAQELTNDYSLPTLKMLFQLWVGQSSEFFRRLALLLSPGREELDSRSSPLTYSSVPLITDSLHRTLAACLGNLQRSFDFHRYFETPHQSLPSERNGRAQQKCRELNSLHTSVRSLQLHLKTLLNEVIILEDDLEKLMVAKETEEMTCAGYQDLKERLQLLQPHMQASTCCWDDTLAQVDRMLRRVSKETAAPDPLPPAPFTHIQDRDPVPEEQELEAYVSDSDSETEWRGVTDMLSPWEQERQRREREESRRVLLELKSVLGIRTSDGARDKRKLLLFSDQGTTCTNT
;
A
#
# COMPACT_ATOMS: atom_id res chain seq x y z
N THR A 1 -36.54 36.75 35.38
CA THR A 1 -36.75 35.29 35.19
C THR A 1 -36.79 34.90 33.71
N LEU A 2 -37.51 35.64 32.85
CA LEU A 2 -37.56 35.39 31.39
C LEU A 2 -36.21 35.61 30.66
N THR A 3 -35.44 36.63 31.05
CA THR A 3 -34.12 36.94 30.46
C THR A 3 -33.05 35.92 30.83
N THR A 4 -33.02 35.45 32.08
CA THR A 4 -32.12 34.39 32.54
C THR A 4 -32.44 33.03 31.91
N SER A 5 -33.72 32.73 31.69
CA SER A 5 -34.16 31.52 30.97
C SER A 5 -33.72 31.51 29.50
N ARG A 6 -33.81 32.66 28.81
CA ARG A 6 -33.36 32.79 27.40
C ARG A 6 -31.84 32.68 27.26
N LEU A 7 -31.07 33.31 28.15
CA LEU A 7 -29.60 33.21 28.18
C LEU A 7 -29.12 31.77 28.45
N CYS A 8 -29.81 31.04 29.34
CA CYS A 8 -29.53 29.62 29.60
C CYS A 8 -29.82 28.73 28.38
N GLY A 9 -30.93 29.00 27.67
CA GLY A 9 -31.29 28.33 26.41
C GLY A 9 -30.24 28.52 25.31
N CYS A 10 -29.81 29.77 25.06
CA CYS A 10 -28.78 30.06 24.06
C CYS A 10 -27.44 29.36 24.34
N ARG A 11 -26.99 29.34 25.60
CA ARG A 11 -25.76 28.63 25.99
C ARG A 11 -25.85 27.12 25.77
N ARG A 12 -27.02 26.51 26.03
CA ARG A 12 -27.23 25.07 25.80
C ARG A 12 -27.22 24.72 24.32
N VAL A 13 -27.88 25.51 23.47
CA VAL A 13 -27.88 25.31 22.01
C VAL A 13 -26.46 25.48 21.45
N GLN A 14 -25.70 26.47 21.92
CA GLN A 14 -24.32 26.67 21.50
C GLN A 14 -23.40 25.51 21.91
N SER A 15 -23.53 25.01 23.14
CA SER A 15 -22.80 23.82 23.60
C SER A 15 -23.12 22.59 22.75
N LEU A 16 -24.38 22.41 22.37
CA LEU A 16 -24.80 21.29 21.53
C LEU A 16 -24.24 21.41 20.11
N ALA A 17 -24.22 22.62 19.54
CA ALA A 17 -23.63 22.86 18.24
C ALA A 17 -22.14 22.47 18.20
N VAL A 18 -21.37 22.83 19.23
CA VAL A 18 -19.95 22.44 19.37
C VAL A 18 -19.78 20.92 19.45
N GLN A 19 -20.65 20.23 20.20
CA GLN A 19 -20.62 18.76 20.29
C GLN A 19 -20.91 18.09 18.94
N LEU A 20 -21.92 18.58 18.22
CA LEU A 20 -22.28 18.09 16.89
C LEU A 20 -21.17 18.37 15.87
N GLU A 21 -20.55 19.55 15.93
CA GLU A 21 -19.40 19.88 15.10
C GLU A 21 -18.23 18.92 15.35
N GLY A 22 -17.90 18.65 16.61
CA GLY A 22 -16.88 17.66 16.98
C GLY A 22 -17.22 16.25 16.46
N LEU A 23 -18.49 15.86 16.51
CA LEU A 23 -18.96 14.58 15.96
C LEU A 23 -18.78 14.50 14.43
N VAL A 24 -19.16 15.55 13.69
CA VAL A 24 -18.98 15.63 12.24
C VAL A 24 -17.50 15.60 11.87
N ASN A 25 -16.67 16.35 12.58
CA ASN A 25 -15.23 16.41 12.36
C ASN A 25 -14.57 15.04 12.59
N ASN A 26 -14.90 14.35 13.68
CA ASN A 26 -14.38 13.01 13.96
C ASN A 26 -14.81 12.00 12.89
N SER A 27 -16.07 12.03 12.44
CA SER A 27 -16.55 11.15 11.37
C SER A 27 -15.82 11.40 10.04
N ARG A 28 -15.65 12.67 9.66
CA ARG A 28 -14.93 13.07 8.44
C ARG A 28 -13.46 12.66 8.51
N ALA A 29 -12.80 12.93 9.63
CA ALA A 29 -11.41 12.56 9.88
C ALA A 29 -11.22 11.04 9.81
N LEU A 30 -12.08 10.26 10.48
CA LEU A 30 -12.02 8.80 10.43
C LEU A 30 -12.22 8.28 9.01
N THR A 31 -13.16 8.85 8.25
CA THR A 31 -13.40 8.46 6.85
C THR A 31 -12.19 8.77 5.96
N SER A 32 -11.59 9.95 6.11
CA SER A 32 -10.39 10.35 5.38
C SER A 32 -9.20 9.46 5.71
N LEU A 33 -8.95 9.23 6.99
CA LEU A 33 -7.84 8.40 7.46
C LEU A 33 -8.01 6.93 7.08
N SER A 34 -9.23 6.40 7.15
CA SER A 34 -9.53 5.04 6.69
C SER A 34 -9.23 4.90 5.20
N ARG A 35 -9.62 5.89 4.38
CA ARG A 35 -9.28 5.92 2.96
C ARG A 35 -7.76 5.95 2.73
N LYS A 36 -7.02 6.78 3.47
CA LYS A 36 -5.55 6.84 3.41
C LYS A 36 -4.92 5.50 3.82
N SER A 37 -5.43 4.86 4.86
CA SER A 37 -4.94 3.56 5.35
C SER A 37 -5.17 2.46 4.32
N LEU A 38 -6.36 2.41 3.69
CA LEU A 38 -6.66 1.45 2.63
C LEU A 38 -5.83 1.68 1.37
N ARG A 39 -5.51 2.95 1.04
CA ARG A 39 -4.58 3.28 -0.05
C ARG A 39 -3.18 2.79 0.25
N LEU A 40 -2.68 3.03 1.46
CA LEU A 40 -1.38 2.53 1.90
C LEU A 40 -1.31 1.00 1.75
N ILE A 41 -2.30 0.28 2.29
CA ILE A 41 -2.41 -1.18 2.14
C ILE A 41 -2.41 -1.60 0.67
N GLN A 42 -3.17 -0.90 -0.18
CA GLN A 42 -3.21 -1.20 -1.61
C GLN A 42 -1.87 -0.94 -2.30
N GLU A 43 -1.21 0.18 -2.01
CA GLU A 43 0.09 0.55 -2.56
C GLU A 43 1.15 -0.47 -2.16
N THR A 44 1.23 -0.86 -0.88
CA THR A 44 2.14 -1.91 -0.41
C THR A 44 1.89 -3.22 -1.13
N GLU A 45 0.63 -3.62 -1.32
CA GLU A 45 0.30 -4.83 -2.05
C GLU A 45 0.71 -4.74 -3.54
N VAL A 46 0.50 -3.60 -4.20
CA VAL A 46 0.89 -3.37 -5.61
C VAL A 46 2.41 -3.39 -5.76
N ILE A 47 3.13 -2.72 -4.87
CA ILE A 47 4.60 -2.71 -4.83
C ILE A 47 5.12 -4.13 -4.62
N SER A 48 4.55 -4.88 -3.68
CA SER A 48 4.98 -6.26 -3.40
C SER A 48 4.75 -7.23 -4.56
N ARG A 49 3.79 -6.91 -5.43
CA ARG A 49 3.51 -7.66 -6.67
C ARG A 49 4.41 -7.26 -7.85
N GLY A 50 5.27 -6.26 -7.68
CA GLY A 50 6.17 -5.78 -8.73
C GLY A 50 5.52 -4.87 -9.77
N PHE A 51 4.30 -4.38 -9.51
CA PHE A 51 3.56 -3.52 -10.46
C PHE A 51 4.01 -2.04 -10.44
N THR A 52 5.00 -1.68 -9.62
CA THR A 52 5.63 -0.33 -9.62
C THR A 52 7.10 -0.42 -10.04
N LEU A 53 7.40 -0.14 -11.31
CA LEU A 53 8.76 -0.01 -11.88
C LEU A 53 9.33 1.41 -11.72
N VAL A 54 9.14 2.09 -10.58
CA VAL A 54 9.68 3.46 -10.38
C VAL A 54 10.36 3.66 -9.01
N SER A 55 10.80 2.59 -8.35
CA SER A 55 11.79 2.76 -7.30
C SER A 55 12.74 1.57 -7.26
N ALA A 56 13.97 1.80 -7.72
CA ALA A 56 15.11 0.89 -7.59
C ALA A 56 15.54 0.64 -6.14
N ALA A 57 14.66 0.86 -5.16
CA ALA A 57 14.92 0.82 -3.72
C ALA A 57 14.09 -0.23 -2.96
N CYS A 58 13.22 -0.99 -3.61
CA CYS A 58 12.59 -2.16 -2.98
C CYS A 58 13.44 -3.41 -3.25
N PRO A 59 14.12 -3.99 -2.24
CA PRO A 59 14.77 -5.27 -2.42
C PRO A 59 13.71 -6.32 -2.77
N PHE A 60 13.94 -7.02 -3.88
CA PHE A 60 13.14 -8.12 -4.43
C PHE A 60 12.85 -9.26 -3.41
N ASN A 61 13.55 -9.26 -2.27
CA ASN A 61 13.44 -10.25 -1.19
C ASN A 61 12.14 -10.19 -0.34
N ARG A 62 11.20 -9.27 -0.60
CA ARG A 62 9.88 -9.28 0.07
C ARG A 62 8.80 -10.10 -0.66
N ALA A 63 9.11 -10.69 -1.80
CA ALA A 63 8.16 -11.50 -2.58
C ALA A 63 7.69 -12.80 -1.88
N GLY A 64 8.26 -13.15 -0.72
CA GLY A 64 7.90 -14.35 0.05
C GLY A 64 6.99 -14.15 1.27
N GLN A 65 6.64 -12.91 1.66
CA GLN A 65 5.70 -12.70 2.77
C GLN A 65 4.27 -12.99 2.31
N LEU A 66 3.56 -13.86 3.03
CA LEU A 66 2.15 -14.18 2.78
C LEU A 66 1.36 -12.87 2.60
N ARG A 67 0.59 -12.80 1.51
CA ARG A 67 -0.12 -11.60 1.03
C ARG A 67 -1.02 -10.95 2.09
N SER A 68 -1.49 -11.73 3.06
CA SER A 68 -2.32 -11.28 4.18
C SER A 68 -1.54 -10.70 5.37
N GLN A 69 -0.22 -10.88 5.45
CA GLN A 69 0.58 -10.44 6.58
C GLN A 69 1.21 -9.05 6.43
N GLN A 70 1.21 -8.49 5.22
CA GLN A 70 1.73 -7.13 5.00
C GLN A 70 0.82 -6.09 5.67
N LEU A 71 1.42 -5.24 6.50
CA LEU A 71 0.71 -4.24 7.30
C LEU A 71 -0.42 -4.85 8.17
N ILE A 72 -0.23 -6.08 8.68
CA ILE A 72 -1.26 -6.78 9.46
C ILE A 72 -1.76 -5.94 10.66
N GLY A 73 -0.88 -5.17 11.30
CA GLY A 73 -1.26 -4.23 12.37
C GLY A 73 -2.27 -3.18 11.89
N LEU A 74 -1.96 -2.48 10.79
CA LEU A 74 -2.87 -1.50 10.18
C LEU A 74 -4.19 -2.12 9.74
N ARG A 75 -4.15 -3.31 9.13
CA ARG A 75 -5.34 -4.04 8.68
C ARG A 75 -6.28 -4.37 9.84
N LYS A 76 -5.74 -4.90 10.94
CA LYS A 76 -6.49 -5.21 12.16
C LYS A 76 -7.15 -3.96 12.75
N VAL A 77 -6.37 -2.88 12.91
CA VAL A 77 -6.89 -1.63 13.48
C VAL A 77 -7.92 -0.99 12.55
N ALA A 78 -7.71 -1.01 11.22
CA ALA A 78 -8.68 -0.52 10.25
C ALA A 78 -10.00 -1.29 10.34
N TYR A 79 -9.95 -2.63 10.40
CA TYR A 79 -11.13 -3.47 10.61
C TYR A 79 -11.86 -3.11 11.91
N GLN A 80 -11.14 -3.09 13.03
CA GLN A 80 -11.72 -2.82 14.35
C GLN A 80 -12.35 -1.42 14.41
N SER A 81 -11.63 -0.39 13.96
CA SER A 81 -12.12 1.00 13.95
C SER A 81 -13.36 1.16 13.08
N LEU A 82 -13.37 0.62 11.85
CA LEU A 82 -14.53 0.72 10.97
C LEU A 82 -15.73 -0.08 11.49
N ARG A 83 -15.49 -1.27 12.06
CA ARG A 83 -16.56 -2.09 12.67
C ARG A 83 -17.18 -1.40 13.87
N CYS A 84 -16.36 -0.88 14.79
CA CYS A 84 -16.85 -0.16 15.97
C CYS A 84 -17.63 1.10 15.57
N ALA A 85 -17.08 1.90 14.66
CA ALA A 85 -17.73 3.11 14.16
C ALA A 85 -19.08 2.80 13.48
N PHE A 86 -19.12 1.78 12.60
CA PHE A 86 -20.35 1.33 11.96
C PHE A 86 -21.41 0.92 12.98
N ARG A 87 -21.06 0.07 13.95
CA ARG A 87 -22.00 -0.44 14.96
C ARG A 87 -22.56 0.68 15.83
N ALA A 88 -21.70 1.60 16.28
CA ALA A 88 -22.13 2.74 17.08
C ALA A 88 -23.05 3.69 16.28
N SER A 89 -22.70 3.98 15.02
CA SER A 89 -23.50 4.85 14.15
C SER A 89 -24.87 4.22 13.86
N ARG A 90 -24.87 2.92 13.54
CA ARG A 90 -26.09 2.13 13.34
C ARG A 90 -26.98 2.13 14.57
N LEU A 91 -26.42 1.89 15.75
CA LEU A 91 -27.18 1.90 17.01
C LEU A 91 -27.85 3.26 17.22
N ALA A 92 -27.11 4.35 17.03
CA ALA A 92 -27.65 5.70 17.16
C ALA A 92 -28.77 5.96 16.14
N THR A 93 -28.63 5.51 14.89
CA THR A 93 -29.71 5.59 13.90
C THR A 93 -30.93 4.76 14.28
N CYS A 94 -30.75 3.52 14.75
CA CYS A 94 -31.86 2.70 15.23
C CYS A 94 -32.60 3.34 16.41
N VAL A 95 -31.88 3.99 17.34
CA VAL A 95 -32.50 4.74 18.44
C VAL A 95 -33.35 5.89 17.90
N MET A 96 -32.85 6.65 16.92
CA MET A 96 -33.60 7.72 16.27
C MET A 96 -34.86 7.22 15.56
N LEU A 97 -34.76 6.12 14.80
CA LEU A 97 -35.89 5.52 14.09
C LEU A 97 -36.97 4.99 15.04
N LYS A 98 -36.56 4.37 16.16
CA LYS A 98 -37.49 3.84 17.16
C LYS A 98 -38.14 4.93 18.01
N SER A 99 -37.38 5.93 18.41
CA SER A 99 -37.84 6.95 19.37
C SER A 99 -38.54 8.12 18.70
N TYR A 100 -38.24 8.38 17.43
CA TYR A 100 -38.76 9.52 16.67
C TYR A 100 -39.16 9.10 15.25
N PRO A 101 -40.08 8.14 15.05
CA PRO A 101 -40.45 7.66 13.71
C PRO A 101 -41.07 8.80 12.86
N ASP A 102 -40.84 8.73 11.55
CA ASP A 102 -41.43 9.60 10.55
C ASP A 102 -42.08 8.76 9.44
N PRO A 103 -43.40 8.53 9.49
CA PRO A 103 -44.06 7.66 8.51
C PRO A 103 -44.05 8.22 7.08
N THR A 104 -43.74 9.51 6.89
CA THR A 104 -43.70 10.14 5.56
C THR A 104 -42.34 9.97 4.87
N ILE A 105 -41.26 9.83 5.65
CA ILE A 105 -39.88 9.78 5.14
C ILE A 105 -39.24 8.40 5.37
N ASP A 106 -39.68 7.67 6.40
CA ASP A 106 -39.05 6.43 6.84
C ASP A 106 -39.52 5.21 6.04
N ASN A 107 -39.08 5.13 4.80
CA ASN A 107 -39.13 3.88 4.05
C ASN A 107 -37.98 2.97 4.49
N VAL A 108 -38.29 1.71 4.81
CA VAL A 108 -37.32 0.67 5.22
C VAL A 108 -36.17 0.55 4.22
N THR A 109 -36.43 0.73 2.92
CA THR A 109 -35.40 0.67 1.86
C THR A 109 -34.35 1.78 1.95
N ASN A 110 -34.63 2.86 2.68
CA ASN A 110 -33.73 4.02 2.80
C ASN A 110 -32.65 3.83 3.89
N TYR A 111 -32.77 2.78 4.70
CA TYR A 111 -31.96 2.59 5.89
C TYR A 111 -31.28 1.21 5.92
N VAL A 112 -29.96 1.20 5.75
CA VAL A 112 -29.10 0.04 6.01
C VAL A 112 -29.26 -0.43 7.45
N SER A 113 -29.54 0.49 8.38
CA SER A 113 -29.80 0.17 9.80
C SER A 113 -31.04 -0.70 10.06
N THR A 114 -31.90 -0.92 9.06
CA THR A 114 -33.06 -1.83 9.17
C THR A 114 -32.73 -3.27 8.76
N VAL A 115 -31.75 -3.49 7.89
CA VAL A 115 -31.28 -4.82 7.47
C VAL A 115 -30.66 -5.55 8.65
N PRO A 116 -31.11 -6.75 9.06
CA PRO A 116 -30.57 -7.44 10.23
C PRO A 116 -29.04 -7.48 10.26
N ILE A 117 -28.44 -7.04 11.37
CA ILE A 117 -26.99 -6.83 11.47
C ILE A 117 -26.16 -8.10 11.18
N ARG A 118 -26.75 -9.28 11.38
CA ARG A 118 -26.12 -10.58 11.08
C ARG A 118 -26.02 -10.85 9.57
N GLU A 119 -26.94 -10.33 8.78
CA GLU A 119 -26.98 -10.50 7.32
C GLU A 119 -25.92 -9.64 6.61
N LEU A 120 -25.42 -8.59 7.26
CA LEU A 120 -24.35 -7.75 6.73
C LEU A 120 -22.96 -8.42 6.75
N GLY A 121 -22.83 -9.56 7.44
CA GLY A 121 -21.57 -10.32 7.52
C GLY A 121 -20.45 -9.61 8.30
N LEU A 122 -19.20 -10.01 8.02
CA LEU A 122 -17.96 -9.41 8.55
C LEU A 122 -17.87 -9.33 10.08
N GLY A 123 -18.64 -10.17 10.79
CA GLY A 123 -18.69 -10.18 12.25
C GLY A 123 -19.43 -9.00 12.88
N LEU A 124 -20.19 -8.22 12.11
CA LEU A 124 -20.91 -7.04 12.61
C LEU A 124 -21.96 -7.38 13.69
N GLY A 125 -22.56 -8.57 13.59
CA GLY A 125 -23.59 -9.04 14.52
C GLY A 125 -23.08 -9.65 15.83
N VAL A 126 -21.77 -9.79 15.99
CA VAL A 126 -21.17 -10.34 17.22
C VAL A 126 -20.58 -9.20 18.03
N GLU A 127 -20.80 -9.19 19.35
CA GLU A 127 -20.27 -8.13 20.23
C GLU A 127 -18.76 -8.22 20.41
N HIS A 128 -18.28 -9.39 20.81
CA HIS A 128 -16.88 -9.69 21.06
C HIS A 128 -16.43 -10.73 20.05
N LEU A 129 -15.49 -10.38 19.17
CA LEU A 129 -14.83 -11.37 18.31
C LEU A 129 -13.38 -11.52 18.77
N SER A 130 -12.93 -12.77 18.84
CA SER A 130 -11.51 -13.05 18.95
C SER A 130 -10.79 -12.63 17.66
N ASP A 131 -9.47 -12.48 17.75
CA ASP A 131 -8.62 -12.17 16.60
C ASP A 131 -8.72 -13.27 15.53
N ASP A 132 -8.70 -14.54 15.94
CA ASP A 132 -8.84 -15.70 15.05
C ASP A 132 -10.17 -15.71 14.28
N GLN A 133 -11.28 -15.44 14.98
CA GLN A 133 -12.60 -15.35 14.34
C GLN A 133 -12.69 -14.17 13.37
N ALA A 134 -12.13 -13.03 13.75
CA ALA A 134 -12.08 -11.86 12.87
C ALA A 134 -11.22 -12.15 11.63
N GLN A 135 -10.14 -12.91 11.78
CA GLN A 135 -9.27 -13.31 10.70
C GLN A 135 -9.99 -14.23 9.71
N GLU A 136 -10.69 -15.25 10.19
CA GLU A 136 -11.51 -16.17 9.37
C GLU A 136 -12.59 -15.41 8.60
N LEU A 137 -13.37 -14.56 9.29
CA LEU A 137 -14.47 -13.80 8.69
C LEU A 137 -14.04 -12.76 7.67
N THR A 138 -12.76 -12.37 7.67
CA THR A 138 -12.25 -11.31 6.79
C THR A 138 -11.25 -11.81 5.76
N ASN A 139 -11.07 -13.13 5.66
CA ASN A 139 -10.02 -13.77 4.87
C ASN A 139 -8.66 -13.11 5.16
N ASP A 140 -8.23 -13.20 6.41
CA ASP A 140 -7.03 -12.58 6.95
C ASP A 140 -6.96 -11.05 6.75
N TYR A 141 -8.04 -10.33 7.04
CA TYR A 141 -8.14 -8.88 6.84
C TYR A 141 -7.79 -8.45 5.41
N SER A 142 -8.29 -9.22 4.44
CA SER A 142 -8.10 -8.95 3.01
C SER A 142 -8.56 -7.55 2.63
N LEU A 143 -7.83 -6.90 1.70
CA LEU A 143 -8.15 -5.55 1.24
C LEU A 143 -9.57 -5.42 0.65
N PRO A 144 -10.10 -6.37 -0.14
CA PRO A 144 -11.50 -6.32 -0.59
C PRO A 144 -12.49 -6.27 0.57
N THR A 145 -12.27 -7.06 1.61
CA THR A 145 -13.13 -7.08 2.80
C THR A 145 -13.09 -5.75 3.56
N LEU A 146 -11.89 -5.20 3.76
CA LEU A 146 -11.74 -3.88 4.40
C LEU A 146 -12.40 -2.77 3.59
N LYS A 147 -12.30 -2.82 2.24
CA LYS A 147 -13.01 -1.89 1.34
C LYS A 147 -14.53 -2.03 1.46
N MET A 148 -15.05 -3.25 1.54
CA MET A 148 -16.48 -3.49 1.76
C MET A 148 -16.95 -2.89 3.08
N LEU A 149 -16.22 -3.14 4.17
CA LEU A 149 -16.53 -2.57 5.48
C LEU A 149 -16.45 -1.04 5.49
N PHE A 150 -15.50 -0.46 4.75
CA PHE A 150 -15.41 0.99 4.57
C PHE A 150 -16.62 1.56 3.83
N GLN A 151 -17.14 0.88 2.81
CA GLN A 151 -18.38 1.29 2.13
C GLN A 151 -19.60 1.24 3.05
N LEU A 152 -19.71 0.18 3.86
CA LEU A 152 -20.75 0.09 4.89
C LEU A 152 -20.67 1.25 5.88
N TRP A 153 -19.47 1.61 6.33
CA TRP A 153 -19.24 2.77 7.20
C TRP A 153 -19.69 4.09 6.55
N VAL A 154 -19.31 4.33 5.29
CA VAL A 154 -19.70 5.55 4.55
C VAL A 154 -21.22 5.63 4.41
N GLY A 155 -21.89 4.52 4.06
CA GLY A 155 -23.34 4.46 3.95
C GLY A 155 -24.03 4.74 5.29
N GLN A 156 -23.64 4.03 6.34
CA GLN A 156 -24.26 4.15 7.66
C GLN A 156 -24.02 5.51 8.32
N SER A 157 -22.83 6.10 8.16
CA SER A 157 -22.54 7.44 8.66
C SER A 157 -23.36 8.50 7.93
N SER A 158 -23.49 8.42 6.60
CA SER A 158 -24.37 9.30 5.83
C SER A 158 -25.82 9.20 6.28
N GLU A 159 -26.31 7.97 6.48
CA GLU A 159 -27.67 7.70 6.97
C GLU A 159 -27.92 8.32 8.35
N PHE A 160 -26.97 8.15 9.28
CA PHE A 160 -27.03 8.76 10.60
C PHE A 160 -27.16 10.29 10.52
N PHE A 161 -26.28 10.97 9.78
CA PHE A 161 -26.30 12.43 9.69
C PHE A 161 -27.53 12.96 8.96
N ARG A 162 -27.97 12.26 7.90
CA ARG A 162 -29.21 12.60 7.20
C ARG A 162 -30.41 12.51 8.14
N ARG A 163 -30.50 11.43 8.92
CA ARG A 163 -31.57 11.28 9.90
C ARG A 163 -31.53 12.36 10.98
N LEU A 164 -30.35 12.62 11.53
CA LEU A 164 -30.16 13.65 12.53
C LEU A 164 -30.55 15.04 12.01
N ALA A 165 -30.15 15.38 10.78
CA ALA A 165 -30.49 16.66 10.15
C ALA A 165 -32.01 16.80 9.94
N LEU A 166 -32.70 15.73 9.51
CA LEU A 166 -34.15 15.72 9.37
C LEU A 166 -34.87 15.95 10.71
N LEU A 167 -34.40 15.33 11.80
CA LEU A 167 -34.98 15.52 13.13
C LEU A 167 -34.71 16.91 13.73
N LEU A 168 -33.65 17.59 13.28
CA LEU A 168 -33.31 18.96 13.70
C LEU A 168 -33.94 20.04 12.80
N SER A 169 -34.64 19.65 11.72
CA SER A 169 -35.20 20.59 10.76
C SER A 169 -36.44 21.30 11.34
N PRO A 170 -36.52 22.65 11.26
CA PRO A 170 -37.58 23.44 11.89
C PRO A 170 -38.98 23.27 11.26
N GLY A 171 -39.08 22.72 10.04
CA GLY A 171 -40.36 22.55 9.31
C GLY A 171 -41.27 21.44 9.85
N ARG A 172 -40.96 20.84 11.00
CA ARG A 172 -41.66 19.67 11.55
C ARG A 172 -42.68 20.00 12.65
N GLU A 173 -42.68 21.22 13.18
CA GLU A 173 -43.61 21.64 14.24
C GLU A 173 -45.04 21.90 13.74
N GLU A 174 -45.23 22.16 12.44
CA GLU A 174 -46.54 22.60 11.89
C GLU A 174 -47.44 21.47 11.37
N LEU A 175 -46.91 20.26 11.10
CA LEU A 175 -47.64 19.28 10.29
C LEU A 175 -48.33 18.13 11.07
N ASP A 176 -47.88 17.73 12.25
CA ASP A 176 -48.48 16.58 12.94
C ASP A 176 -48.34 16.59 14.47
N SER A 177 -49.48 16.63 15.16
CA SER A 177 -49.64 16.50 16.62
C SER A 177 -49.27 15.13 17.19
N ARG A 178 -48.70 14.22 16.38
CA ARG A 178 -48.47 12.81 16.73
C ARG A 178 -47.00 12.38 16.83
N SER A 179 -46.05 13.18 16.35
CA SER A 179 -44.62 12.85 16.48
C SER A 179 -43.99 13.76 17.54
N SER A 180 -43.47 13.19 18.62
CA SER A 180 -42.76 13.97 19.64
C SER A 180 -41.54 14.64 18.97
N PRO A 181 -41.44 15.98 18.94
CA PRO A 181 -40.30 16.64 18.32
C PRO A 181 -39.02 16.28 19.08
N LEU A 182 -37.91 16.13 18.35
CA LEU A 182 -36.62 15.88 18.97
C LEU A 182 -36.23 17.13 19.78
N THR A 183 -36.38 17.07 21.10
CA THR A 183 -35.90 18.17 21.94
C THR A 183 -34.38 18.24 21.90
N TYR A 184 -33.78 19.44 21.93
CA TYR A 184 -32.33 19.61 21.99
C TYR A 184 -31.68 18.88 23.19
N SER A 185 -32.44 18.60 24.26
CA SER A 185 -32.02 17.77 25.40
C SER A 185 -31.83 16.29 25.07
N SER A 186 -32.48 15.77 24.03
CA SER A 186 -32.41 14.36 23.63
C SER A 186 -31.23 14.07 22.70
N VAL A 187 -30.66 15.09 22.05
CA VAL A 187 -29.55 14.92 21.10
C VAL A 187 -28.33 14.25 21.75
N PRO A 188 -27.82 14.69 22.93
CA PRO A 188 -26.69 14.03 23.58
C PRO A 188 -26.92 12.55 23.88
N LEU A 189 -28.16 12.17 24.24
CA LEU A 189 -28.51 10.77 24.54
C LEU A 189 -28.30 9.85 23.31
N ILE A 190 -28.43 10.40 22.11
CA ILE A 190 -28.21 9.71 20.84
C ILE A 190 -26.74 9.80 20.43
N THR A 191 -26.12 10.97 20.58
CA THR A 191 -24.82 11.27 19.98
C THR A 191 -23.61 10.94 20.85
N ASP A 192 -23.75 10.89 22.17
CA ASP A 192 -22.60 10.81 23.09
C ASP A 192 -21.79 9.53 22.95
N SER A 193 -22.47 8.38 22.86
CA SER A 193 -21.80 7.09 22.68
C SER A 193 -21.09 7.01 21.33
N LEU A 194 -21.73 7.55 20.29
CA LEU A 194 -21.14 7.62 18.96
C LEU A 194 -19.91 8.54 18.95
N HIS A 195 -20.01 9.72 19.55
CA HIS A 195 -18.91 10.68 19.64
C HIS A 195 -17.66 10.08 20.28
N ARG A 196 -17.82 9.44 21.45
CA ARG A 196 -16.72 8.74 22.14
C ARG A 196 -16.13 7.61 21.29
N THR A 197 -16.98 6.81 20.65
CA THR A 197 -16.53 5.70 19.81
C THR A 197 -15.71 6.19 18.62
N LEU A 198 -16.17 7.24 17.93
CA LEU A 198 -15.46 7.81 16.79
C LEU A 198 -14.11 8.42 17.19
N ALA A 199 -14.05 9.13 18.31
CA ALA A 199 -12.80 9.66 18.84
C ALA A 199 -11.79 8.54 19.13
N ALA A 200 -12.23 7.45 19.77
CA ALA A 200 -11.37 6.29 20.05
C ALA A 200 -10.91 5.58 18.76
N CYS A 201 -11.83 5.35 17.82
CA CYS A 201 -11.52 4.71 16.53
C CYS A 201 -10.51 5.53 15.73
N LEU A 202 -10.68 6.86 15.71
CA LEU A 202 -9.77 7.80 15.05
C LEU A 202 -8.39 7.78 15.70
N GLY A 203 -8.31 7.88 17.04
CA GLY A 203 -7.04 7.85 17.76
C GLY A 203 -6.29 6.52 17.61
N ASN A 204 -7.00 5.39 17.56
CA ASN A 204 -6.39 4.07 17.32
C ASN A 204 -5.85 3.95 15.90
N LEU A 205 -6.68 4.32 14.90
CA LEU A 205 -6.28 4.24 13.50
C LEU A 205 -5.15 5.20 13.17
N GLN A 206 -5.15 6.41 13.73
CA GLN A 206 -4.11 7.42 13.51
C GLN A 206 -2.76 6.91 13.99
N ARG A 207 -2.69 6.40 15.22
CA ARG A 207 -1.46 5.82 15.77
C ARG A 207 -0.92 4.67 14.92
N SER A 208 -1.81 3.78 14.45
CA SER A 208 -1.40 2.65 13.60
C SER A 208 -0.97 3.11 12.20
N PHE A 209 -1.69 4.06 11.61
CA PHE A 209 -1.36 4.64 10.31
C PHE A 209 -0.01 5.35 10.34
N ASP A 210 0.23 6.21 11.33
CA ASP A 210 1.49 6.94 11.46
C ASP A 210 2.67 5.99 11.69
N PHE A 211 2.48 4.96 12.52
CA PHE A 211 3.48 3.91 12.71
C PHE A 211 3.84 3.26 11.37
N HIS A 212 2.86 2.81 10.60
CA HIS A 212 3.13 2.11 9.34
C HIS A 212 3.63 3.03 8.22
N ARG A 213 3.16 4.28 8.15
CA ARG A 213 3.65 5.28 7.19
C ARG A 213 5.11 5.65 7.43
N TYR A 214 5.53 5.77 8.69
CA TYR A 214 6.92 6.06 9.07
C TYR A 214 7.91 5.02 8.51
N PHE A 215 7.51 3.74 8.48
CA PHE A 215 8.36 2.66 7.95
C PHE A 215 8.32 2.50 6.42
N GLU A 216 7.31 3.04 5.73
CA GLU A 216 7.20 2.98 4.27
C GLU A 216 7.76 4.20 3.55
N THR A 217 7.85 5.35 4.21
CA THR A 217 8.44 6.55 3.62
C THR A 217 9.96 6.50 3.86
N PRO A 218 10.82 6.28 2.85
CA PRO A 218 12.25 6.55 3.00
C PRO A 218 12.38 8.05 3.28
N HIS A 219 12.68 8.40 4.53
CA HIS A 219 12.84 9.79 4.93
C HIS A 219 13.95 10.47 4.12
N GLN A 220 13.57 11.36 3.21
CA GLN A 220 14.34 12.56 2.86
C GLN A 220 14.21 13.59 4.00
N SER A 221 14.49 13.18 5.24
CA SER A 221 14.69 14.13 6.33
C SER A 221 16.17 14.48 6.39
N LEU A 222 16.49 15.78 6.42
CA LEU A 222 17.83 16.36 6.54
C LEU A 222 18.80 15.45 7.33
N PRO A 223 20.00 15.14 6.79
CA PRO A 223 20.89 14.19 7.41
C PRO A 223 21.45 14.76 8.70
N SER A 224 21.00 14.21 9.84
CA SER A 224 21.85 14.16 11.02
C SER A 224 22.93 13.11 10.74
N GLU A 225 24.13 13.56 10.37
CA GLU A 225 25.22 12.72 9.87
C GLU A 225 25.54 11.49 10.73
N ARG A 226 25.29 11.56 12.04
CA ARG A 226 25.55 10.44 12.97
C ARG A 226 24.62 9.25 12.77
N ASN A 227 23.34 9.49 12.47
CA ASN A 227 22.36 8.41 12.35
C ASN A 227 22.42 7.73 10.97
N GLY A 228 22.78 8.49 9.93
CA GLY A 228 23.02 7.97 8.57
C GLY A 228 24.18 6.98 8.51
N ARG A 229 25.29 7.25 9.23
CA ARG A 229 26.47 6.36 9.24
C ARG A 229 26.18 5.01 9.91
N ALA A 230 25.47 5.00 11.04
CA ALA A 230 25.10 3.76 11.71
C ALA A 230 24.12 2.92 10.87
N GLN A 231 23.14 3.57 10.25
CA GLN A 231 22.17 2.90 9.38
C GLN A 231 22.81 2.38 8.08
N GLN A 232 23.77 3.11 7.51
CA GLN A 232 24.55 2.68 6.34
C GLN A 232 25.40 1.45 6.66
N LYS A 233 26.09 1.44 7.81
CA LYS A 233 26.86 0.28 8.29
C LYS A 233 25.96 -0.96 8.46
N CYS A 234 24.76 -0.79 9.01
CA CYS A 234 23.79 -1.90 9.13
C CYS A 234 23.33 -2.42 7.76
N ARG A 235 23.10 -1.55 6.78
CA ARG A 235 22.72 -1.94 5.41
C ARG A 235 23.86 -2.70 4.71
N GLU A 236 25.09 -2.24 4.87
CA GLU A 236 26.27 -2.90 4.30
C GLU A 236 26.50 -4.29 4.89
N LEU A 237 26.37 -4.44 6.22
CA LEU A 237 26.46 -5.73 6.89
C LEU A 237 25.34 -6.69 6.46
N ASN A 238 24.11 -6.20 6.29
CA ASN A 238 22.99 -7.02 5.81
C ASN A 238 23.19 -7.48 4.36
N SER A 239 23.72 -6.62 3.50
CA SER A 239 24.08 -6.99 2.13
C SER A 239 25.19 -8.04 2.12
N LEU A 240 26.25 -7.86 2.92
CA LEU A 240 27.34 -8.82 3.03
C LEU A 240 26.85 -10.18 3.56
N HIS A 241 25.99 -10.17 4.58
CA HIS A 241 25.37 -11.39 5.09
C HIS A 241 24.57 -12.13 4.00
N THR A 242 23.88 -11.40 3.13
CA THR A 242 23.13 -11.99 2.01
C THR A 242 24.08 -12.62 0.98
N SER A 243 25.18 -11.95 0.62
CA SER A 243 26.21 -12.47 -0.28
C SER A 243 26.84 -13.76 0.28
N VAL A 244 27.21 -13.77 1.57
CA VAL A 244 27.74 -14.94 2.27
C VAL A 244 26.71 -16.08 2.30
N ARG A 245 25.43 -15.78 2.52
CA ARG A 245 24.37 -16.78 2.49
C ARG A 245 24.18 -17.39 1.09
N SER A 246 24.29 -16.59 0.03
CA SER A 246 24.25 -17.06 -1.36
C SER A 246 25.41 -18.01 -1.68
N LEU A 247 26.62 -17.62 -1.30
CA LEU A 247 27.82 -18.47 -1.42
C LEU A 247 27.63 -19.80 -0.69
N GLN A 248 27.15 -19.76 0.55
CA GLN A 248 26.87 -20.97 1.33
C GLN A 248 25.90 -21.92 0.61
N LEU A 249 24.85 -21.40 0.00
CA LEU A 249 23.86 -22.22 -0.70
C LEU A 249 24.47 -22.91 -1.93
N HIS A 250 25.23 -22.18 -2.76
CA HIS A 250 25.91 -22.77 -3.91
C HIS A 250 26.94 -23.83 -3.51
N LEU A 251 27.72 -23.58 -2.45
CA LEU A 251 28.67 -24.57 -1.92
C LEU A 251 27.97 -25.80 -1.36
N LYS A 252 26.83 -25.63 -0.65
CA LYS A 252 26.07 -26.75 -0.11
C LYS A 252 25.48 -27.62 -1.22
N THR A 253 24.93 -27.01 -2.27
CA THR A 253 24.42 -27.76 -3.43
C THR A 253 25.57 -28.48 -4.15
N LEU A 254 26.69 -27.79 -4.41
CA LEU A 254 27.86 -28.40 -5.03
C LEU A 254 28.38 -29.60 -4.23
N LEU A 255 28.50 -29.46 -2.91
CA LEU A 255 28.92 -30.55 -2.02
C LEU A 255 27.95 -31.74 -2.10
N ASN A 256 26.64 -31.48 -2.11
CA ASN A 256 25.63 -32.54 -2.22
C ASN A 256 25.75 -33.31 -3.55
N GLU A 257 25.91 -32.60 -4.67
CA GLU A 257 26.09 -33.22 -5.98
C GLU A 257 27.40 -34.00 -6.08
N VAL A 258 28.48 -33.52 -5.45
CA VAL A 258 29.77 -34.24 -5.40
C VAL A 258 29.65 -35.51 -4.55
N ILE A 259 28.94 -35.48 -3.42
CA ILE A 259 28.67 -36.68 -2.60
C ILE A 259 27.88 -37.71 -3.39
N ILE A 260 26.84 -37.29 -4.13
CA ILE A 260 26.05 -38.18 -4.98
C ILE A 260 26.95 -38.79 -6.08
N LEU A 261 27.79 -37.98 -6.71
CA LEU A 261 28.72 -38.43 -7.74
C LEU A 261 29.74 -39.44 -7.18
N GLU A 262 30.23 -39.23 -5.96
CA GLU A 262 31.13 -40.14 -5.27
C GLU A 262 30.45 -41.48 -4.95
N ASP A 263 29.24 -41.47 -4.41
CA ASP A 263 28.44 -42.68 -4.14
C ASP A 263 28.11 -43.45 -5.43
N ASP A 264 27.81 -42.75 -6.52
CA ASP A 264 27.58 -43.38 -7.81
C ASP A 264 28.87 -43.98 -8.42
N LEU A 265 30.02 -43.33 -8.20
CA LEU A 265 31.32 -43.90 -8.56
C LEU A 265 31.65 -45.14 -7.72
N GLU A 266 31.36 -45.13 -6.41
CA GLU A 266 31.56 -46.28 -5.52
C GLU A 266 30.67 -47.47 -5.94
N LYS A 267 29.39 -47.22 -6.24
CA LYS A 267 28.48 -48.23 -6.81
C LYS A 267 28.99 -48.79 -8.13
N LEU A 268 29.51 -47.94 -9.02
CA LEU A 268 30.10 -48.38 -10.28
C LEU A 268 31.36 -49.20 -10.07
N MET A 269 32.20 -48.88 -9.07
CA MET A 269 33.38 -49.68 -8.72
C MET A 269 32.99 -51.06 -8.19
N VAL A 270 31.96 -51.15 -7.34
CA VAL A 270 31.44 -52.42 -6.82
C VAL A 270 30.76 -53.26 -7.91
N ALA A 271 30.01 -52.64 -8.81
CA ALA A 271 29.34 -53.33 -9.92
C ALA A 271 30.29 -53.80 -11.03
N LYS A 272 31.49 -53.21 -11.13
CA LYS A 272 32.50 -53.50 -12.18
C LYS A 272 33.56 -54.52 -11.81
N GLU A 273 33.41 -55.24 -10.69
CA GLU A 273 34.15 -56.50 -10.51
C GLU A 273 33.77 -57.56 -11.58
N THR A 274 32.73 -57.34 -12.40
CA THR A 274 32.27 -58.29 -13.43
C THR A 274 32.17 -57.79 -14.88
N GLU A 275 32.31 -56.50 -15.21
CA GLU A 275 32.24 -56.01 -16.61
C GLU A 275 33.10 -54.75 -16.84
N GLU A 276 33.89 -54.71 -17.92
CA GLU A 276 34.75 -53.58 -18.27
C GLU A 276 33.97 -52.27 -18.45
N MET A 277 34.54 -51.13 -18.04
CA MET A 277 33.90 -49.82 -18.19
C MET A 277 33.69 -49.44 -19.66
N THR A 278 32.43 -49.54 -20.11
CA THR A 278 32.03 -49.21 -21.47
C THR A 278 32.15 -47.70 -21.77
N CYS A 279 32.33 -47.36 -23.06
CA CYS A 279 32.35 -45.98 -23.55
C CYS A 279 31.13 -45.16 -23.09
N ALA A 280 29.95 -45.80 -23.05
CA ALA A 280 28.71 -45.20 -22.56
C ALA A 280 28.81 -44.76 -21.08
N GLY A 281 29.50 -45.52 -20.23
CA GLY A 281 29.68 -45.16 -18.82
C GLY A 281 30.59 -43.94 -18.61
N TYR A 282 31.62 -43.77 -19.43
CA TYR A 282 32.44 -42.56 -19.41
C TYR A 282 31.67 -41.32 -19.92
N GLN A 283 30.72 -41.53 -20.82
CA GLN A 283 29.87 -40.47 -21.36
C GLN A 283 28.86 -39.98 -20.29
N ASP A 284 28.22 -40.89 -19.55
CA ASP A 284 27.36 -40.55 -18.41
C ASP A 284 28.13 -39.79 -17.31
N LEU A 285 29.34 -40.25 -16.97
CA LEU A 285 30.19 -39.57 -16.00
C LEU A 285 30.54 -38.14 -16.41
N LYS A 286 30.82 -37.93 -17.71
CA LYS A 286 31.09 -36.59 -18.26
C LYS A 286 29.87 -35.69 -18.15
N GLU A 287 28.66 -36.20 -18.44
CA GLU A 287 27.42 -35.42 -18.33
C GLU A 287 27.14 -35.02 -16.87
N ARG A 288 27.35 -35.94 -15.91
CA ARG A 288 27.20 -35.62 -14.48
C ARG A 288 28.20 -34.59 -13.98
N LEU A 289 29.47 -34.67 -14.41
CA LEU A 289 30.47 -33.65 -14.11
C LEU A 289 30.10 -32.27 -14.69
N GLN A 290 29.45 -32.23 -15.86
CA GLN A 290 28.97 -30.98 -16.45
C GLN A 290 27.83 -30.33 -15.62
N LEU A 291 27.02 -31.11 -14.89
CA LEU A 291 26.00 -30.57 -13.98
C LEU A 291 26.59 -29.84 -12.77
N LEU A 292 27.84 -30.13 -12.38
CA LEU A 292 28.54 -29.42 -11.31
C LEU A 292 29.00 -28.02 -11.74
N GLN A 293 29.22 -27.81 -13.04
CA GLN A 293 29.87 -26.62 -13.58
C GLN A 293 29.12 -25.31 -13.23
N PRO A 294 27.78 -25.20 -13.34
CA PRO A 294 27.05 -24.00 -12.97
C PRO A 294 27.17 -23.66 -11.47
N HIS A 295 27.20 -24.67 -10.60
CA HIS A 295 27.36 -24.46 -9.16
C HIS A 295 28.77 -24.01 -8.80
N MET A 296 29.78 -24.58 -9.44
CA MET A 296 31.17 -24.15 -9.28
C MET A 296 31.35 -22.70 -9.75
N GLN A 297 30.87 -22.36 -10.95
CA GLN A 297 30.91 -20.98 -11.47
C GLN A 297 30.16 -19.99 -10.56
N ALA A 298 28.94 -20.32 -10.12
CA ALA A 298 28.17 -19.47 -9.24
C ALA A 298 28.86 -19.28 -7.87
N SER A 299 29.50 -20.32 -7.33
CA SER A 299 30.26 -20.23 -6.09
C SER A 299 31.49 -19.32 -6.22
N THR A 300 32.23 -19.42 -7.34
CA THR A 300 33.35 -18.51 -7.64
C THR A 300 32.88 -17.07 -7.80
N CYS A 301 31.81 -16.82 -8.56
CA CYS A 301 31.24 -15.49 -8.69
C CYS A 301 30.80 -14.91 -7.34
N CYS A 302 30.07 -15.68 -6.53
CA CYS A 302 29.64 -15.23 -5.20
C CYS A 302 30.83 -14.95 -4.27
N TRP A 303 31.91 -15.73 -4.37
CA TRP A 303 33.14 -15.52 -3.63
C TRP A 303 33.81 -14.20 -4.03
N ASP A 304 34.02 -13.99 -5.33
CA ASP A 304 34.65 -12.77 -5.86
C ASP A 304 33.83 -11.52 -5.51
N ASP A 305 32.50 -11.58 -5.62
CA ASP A 305 31.61 -10.49 -5.26
C ASP A 305 31.65 -10.17 -3.76
N THR A 306 31.69 -11.21 -2.91
CA THR A 306 31.81 -11.07 -1.46
C THR A 306 33.14 -10.45 -1.07
N LEU A 307 34.25 -10.90 -1.69
CA LEU A 307 35.58 -10.36 -1.46
C LEU A 307 35.68 -8.89 -1.90
N ALA A 308 35.20 -8.58 -3.11
CA ALA A 308 35.15 -7.21 -3.63
C ALA A 308 34.27 -6.29 -2.76
N GLN A 309 33.20 -6.83 -2.16
CA GLN A 309 32.36 -6.09 -1.21
C GLN A 309 33.11 -5.76 0.08
N VAL A 310 33.84 -6.71 0.66
CA VAL A 310 34.68 -6.49 1.83
C VAL A 310 35.80 -5.47 1.53
N ASP A 311 36.45 -5.56 0.37
CA ASP A 311 37.47 -4.59 -0.05
C ASP A 311 36.91 -3.17 -0.21
N ARG A 312 35.67 -3.03 -0.69
CA ARG A 312 34.98 -1.73 -0.75
C ARG A 312 34.70 -1.19 0.65
N MET A 313 34.30 -2.05 1.60
CA MET A 313 34.07 -1.66 3.00
C MET A 313 35.38 -1.22 3.67
N LEU A 314 36.48 -1.97 3.49
CA LEU A 314 37.81 -1.63 4.02
C LEU A 314 38.32 -0.28 3.49
N ARG A 315 38.21 -0.04 2.19
CA ARG A 315 38.61 1.23 1.56
C ARG A 315 37.83 2.43 2.11
N ARG A 316 36.56 2.26 2.47
CA ARG A 316 35.74 3.34 3.08
C ARG A 316 36.18 3.66 4.49
N VAL A 317 36.42 2.64 5.31
CA VAL A 317 36.95 2.81 6.67
C VAL A 317 38.30 3.52 6.65
N SER A 318 39.17 3.19 5.69
CA SER A 318 40.48 3.84 5.54
C SER A 318 40.39 5.31 5.10
N LYS A 319 39.37 5.70 4.32
CA LYS A 319 39.14 7.09 3.87
C LYS A 319 38.54 7.98 4.95
N GLU A 320 37.73 7.44 5.87
CA GLU A 320 37.18 8.20 7.00
C GLU A 320 38.26 8.67 7.99
N THR A 321 39.43 8.02 8.02
CA THR A 321 40.60 8.41 8.83
C THR A 321 41.46 9.53 8.24
N ALA A 322 41.22 9.96 6.99
CA ALA A 322 41.94 11.04 6.34
C ALA A 322 41.01 12.25 6.14
N ALA A 323 41.02 13.19 7.08
CA ALA A 323 40.16 14.38 7.05
C ALA A 323 40.63 15.41 5.99
N PRO A 324 39.71 16.06 5.24
CA PRO A 324 39.99 17.32 4.53
C PRO A 324 39.56 18.54 5.36
N ASP A 325 40.29 19.66 5.21
CA ASP A 325 40.12 20.93 5.94
C ASP A 325 38.73 21.59 5.77
N PRO A 326 38.24 22.35 6.79
CA PRO A 326 36.91 22.95 6.77
C PRO A 326 36.84 24.26 5.97
N LEU A 327 35.85 24.34 5.07
CA LEU A 327 35.44 25.56 4.34
C LEU A 327 34.48 26.44 5.20
N PRO A 328 34.46 27.77 4.98
CA PRO A 328 33.77 28.72 5.85
C PRO A 328 32.24 28.73 5.67
N PRO A 329 31.47 29.17 6.70
CA PRO A 329 30.01 29.06 6.70
C PRO A 329 29.33 30.20 5.92
N ALA A 330 28.36 29.85 5.08
CA ALA A 330 27.49 30.81 4.39
C ALA A 330 26.29 31.24 5.27
N PRO A 331 25.71 32.44 5.06
CA PRO A 331 24.70 33.01 5.96
C PRO A 331 23.31 32.40 5.75
N PHE A 332 22.61 32.21 6.87
CA PHE A 332 21.25 31.69 6.92
C PHE A 332 20.25 32.67 6.28
N THR A 333 19.59 32.26 5.19
CA THR A 333 18.35 32.90 4.74
C THR A 333 17.17 32.29 5.50
N HIS A 334 16.39 33.16 6.14
CA HIS A 334 15.16 32.79 6.84
C HIS A 334 14.08 32.44 5.81
N ILE A 335 13.71 31.16 5.73
CA ILE A 335 12.64 30.66 4.85
C ILE A 335 11.32 30.75 5.61
N GLN A 336 10.34 31.50 5.07
CA GLN A 336 8.98 31.54 5.62
C GLN A 336 8.23 30.25 5.28
N ASP A 337 7.54 29.72 6.30
CA ASP A 337 6.68 28.54 6.24
C ASP A 337 5.36 28.87 5.52
N ARG A 338 5.41 28.85 4.19
CA ARG A 338 4.22 28.69 3.35
C ARG A 338 4.43 27.50 2.44
N ASP A 339 3.61 26.47 2.62
CA ASP A 339 3.51 25.36 1.68
C ASP A 339 3.20 25.93 0.28
N PRO A 340 4.06 25.68 -0.72
CA PRO A 340 3.77 26.09 -2.08
C PRO A 340 2.57 25.29 -2.60
N VAL A 341 1.56 26.00 -3.09
CA VAL A 341 0.45 25.41 -3.84
C VAL A 341 1.04 24.87 -5.15
N PRO A 342 0.97 23.56 -5.44
CA PRO A 342 1.44 23.05 -6.72
C PRO A 342 0.53 23.55 -7.83
N GLU A 343 1.04 24.43 -8.69
CA GLU A 343 0.40 24.70 -9.98
C GLU A 343 0.53 23.44 -10.85
N GLU A 344 -0.57 23.03 -11.47
CA GLU A 344 -0.58 21.92 -12.42
C GLU A 344 0.25 22.32 -13.65
N GLN A 345 1.52 21.89 -13.67
CA GLN A 345 2.35 21.98 -14.87
C GLN A 345 1.88 20.92 -15.86
N GLU A 346 1.19 21.36 -16.92
CA GLU A 346 0.96 20.56 -18.12
C GLU A 346 2.31 20.29 -18.80
N LEU A 347 2.88 19.12 -18.53
CA LEU A 347 4.05 18.61 -19.23
C LEU A 347 3.59 17.99 -20.55
N GLU A 348 3.39 18.82 -21.57
CA GLU A 348 3.35 18.33 -22.94
C GLU A 348 4.72 17.75 -23.28
N ALA A 349 4.79 16.43 -23.47
CA ALA A 349 6.01 15.77 -23.90
C ALA A 349 6.31 16.20 -25.34
N TYR A 350 7.12 17.24 -25.50
CA TYR A 350 7.71 17.62 -26.77
C TYR A 350 8.71 16.53 -27.16
N VAL A 351 8.27 15.57 -27.99
CA VAL A 351 9.18 14.66 -28.69
C VAL A 351 9.82 15.50 -29.79
N SER A 352 11.05 15.94 -29.55
CA SER A 352 11.86 16.54 -30.60
C SER A 352 12.24 15.42 -31.57
N ASP A 353 11.61 15.37 -32.75
CA ASP A 353 11.98 14.50 -33.86
C ASP A 353 13.30 14.97 -34.49
N SER A 354 14.38 14.94 -33.71
CA SER A 354 15.74 15.21 -34.19
C SER A 354 16.55 13.93 -34.07
N ASP A 355 16.47 13.11 -35.13
CA ASP A 355 17.44 12.06 -35.45
C ASP A 355 18.78 12.69 -35.88
N SER A 356 19.41 13.47 -34.99
CA SER A 356 20.79 13.92 -35.18
C SER A 356 21.74 13.02 -34.37
N GLU A 357 22.24 12.00 -35.06
CA GLU A 357 23.39 11.13 -34.76
C GLU A 357 24.73 11.90 -34.55
N THR A 358 24.70 13.06 -33.88
CA THR A 358 25.87 13.96 -33.83
C THR A 358 26.39 14.22 -32.42
N GLU A 359 25.62 13.98 -31.34
CA GLU A 359 26.08 14.30 -29.98
C GLU A 359 26.71 13.15 -29.19
N TRP A 360 26.64 11.90 -29.68
CA TRP A 360 27.21 10.74 -28.97
C TRP A 360 28.62 10.33 -29.40
N ARG A 361 29.25 11.09 -30.32
CA ARG A 361 30.55 10.72 -30.90
C ARG A 361 31.72 10.73 -29.88
N GLY A 362 31.53 11.33 -28.70
CA GLY A 362 32.58 11.44 -27.67
C GLY A 362 32.71 10.25 -26.71
N VAL A 363 31.70 9.39 -26.59
CA VAL A 363 31.69 8.28 -25.59
C VAL A 363 31.84 6.90 -26.25
N THR A 364 31.64 6.78 -27.56
CA THR A 364 31.76 5.52 -28.30
C THR A 364 33.22 5.12 -28.58
N ASP A 365 34.16 6.07 -28.51
CA ASP A 365 35.57 5.89 -28.89
C ASP A 365 36.46 5.27 -27.78
N MET A 366 35.88 4.89 -26.64
CA MET A 366 36.59 4.22 -25.54
C MET A 366 36.19 2.76 -25.31
N LEU A 367 35.29 2.21 -26.13
CA LEU A 367 34.81 0.83 -25.99
C LEU A 367 35.56 -0.10 -26.94
N SER A 368 35.98 -1.26 -26.44
CA SER A 368 36.58 -2.31 -27.26
C SER A 368 35.59 -2.80 -28.33
N PRO A 369 36.03 -3.22 -29.53
CA PRO A 369 35.14 -3.74 -30.58
C PRO A 369 34.21 -4.87 -30.09
N TRP A 370 34.67 -5.65 -29.11
CA TRP A 370 33.88 -6.70 -28.46
C TRP A 370 32.75 -6.16 -27.57
N GLU A 371 32.96 -5.04 -26.89
CA GLU A 371 31.98 -4.39 -26.03
C GLU A 371 30.90 -3.69 -26.86
N GLN A 372 31.28 -3.09 -28.00
CA GLN A 372 30.34 -2.51 -28.95
C GLN A 372 29.42 -3.58 -29.55
N GLU A 373 29.96 -4.73 -29.95
CA GLU A 373 29.18 -5.85 -30.48
C GLU A 373 28.26 -6.47 -29.41
N ARG A 374 28.73 -6.59 -28.16
CA ARG A 374 27.90 -7.03 -27.03
C ARG A 374 26.73 -6.08 -26.79
N GLN A 375 26.97 -4.78 -26.79
CA GLN A 375 25.92 -3.77 -26.57
C GLN A 375 24.93 -3.70 -27.74
N ARG A 376 25.38 -3.95 -28.98
CA ARG A 376 24.50 -4.10 -30.15
C ARG A 376 23.58 -5.31 -29.98
N ARG A 377 24.13 -6.44 -29.53
CA ARG A 377 23.37 -7.68 -29.27
C ARG A 377 22.34 -7.50 -28.16
N GLU A 378 22.71 -6.85 -27.06
CA GLU A 378 21.82 -6.54 -25.93
C GLU A 378 20.68 -5.58 -26.35
N ARG A 379 20.95 -4.59 -27.22
CA ARG A 379 19.91 -3.70 -27.78
C ARG A 379 18.96 -4.44 -28.72
N GLU A 380 19.46 -5.33 -29.56
CA GLU A 380 18.64 -6.15 -30.45
C GLU A 380 17.75 -7.13 -29.68
N GLU A 381 18.27 -7.73 -28.60
CA GLU A 381 17.50 -8.58 -27.69
C GLU A 381 16.43 -7.78 -26.95
N SER A 382 16.77 -6.60 -26.43
CA SER A 382 15.80 -5.70 -25.79
C SER A 382 14.67 -5.30 -26.75
N ARG A 383 15.02 -5.03 -28.02
CA ARG A 383 14.03 -4.71 -29.06
C ARG A 383 13.14 -5.91 -29.40
N ARG A 384 13.69 -7.13 -29.46
CA ARG A 384 12.91 -8.36 -29.66
C ARG A 384 11.93 -8.59 -28.51
N VAL A 385 12.39 -8.46 -27.26
CA VAL A 385 11.56 -8.59 -26.07
C VAL A 385 10.44 -7.55 -26.03
N LEU A 386 10.72 -6.30 -26.41
CA LEU A 386 9.69 -5.25 -26.50
C LEU A 386 8.64 -5.54 -27.58
N LEU A 387 9.04 -6.11 -28.71
CA LEU A 387 8.11 -6.53 -29.76
C LEU A 387 7.27 -7.74 -29.34
N GLU A 388 7.86 -8.68 -28.61
CA GLU A 388 7.16 -9.82 -28.02
C GLU A 388 6.16 -9.38 -26.95
N LEU A 389 6.56 -8.48 -26.05
CA LEU A 389 5.67 -7.87 -25.05
C LEU A 389 4.54 -7.09 -25.73
N LYS A 390 4.82 -6.35 -26.81
CA LYS A 390 3.80 -5.67 -27.61
C LYS A 390 2.84 -6.66 -28.29
N SER A 391 3.32 -7.84 -28.67
CA SER A 391 2.50 -8.91 -29.25
C SER A 391 1.67 -9.64 -28.19
N VAL A 392 2.21 -9.90 -27.00
CA VAL A 392 1.55 -10.62 -25.89
C VAL A 392 0.54 -9.72 -25.18
N LEU A 393 0.83 -8.42 -25.06
CA LEU A 393 -0.11 -7.40 -24.57
C LEU A 393 -1.16 -6.99 -25.62
N GLY A 394 -1.25 -7.71 -26.74
CA GLY A 394 -2.22 -7.56 -27.81
C GLY A 394 -3.68 -7.85 -27.43
N ILE A 395 -4.16 -7.40 -26.25
CA ILE A 395 -5.58 -7.10 -26.06
C ILE A 395 -5.86 -5.80 -26.81
N ARG A 396 -6.34 -5.98 -28.05
CA ARG A 396 -6.96 -4.95 -28.88
C ARG A 396 -8.04 -4.19 -28.11
N THR A 397 -7.69 -3.09 -27.46
CA THR A 397 -8.57 -1.92 -27.52
C THR A 397 -8.17 -1.18 -28.79
N SER A 398 -8.83 -1.50 -29.91
CA SER A 398 -8.72 -0.64 -31.09
C SER A 398 -9.03 0.80 -30.69
N ASP A 399 -8.35 1.77 -31.28
CA ASP A 399 -8.58 3.20 -30.98
C ASP A 399 -10.08 3.55 -31.06
N GLY A 400 -10.82 2.92 -31.98
CA GLY A 400 -12.28 3.07 -32.09
C GLY A 400 -13.09 2.57 -30.88
N ALA A 401 -12.60 1.60 -30.10
CA ALA A 401 -13.22 1.18 -28.84
C ALA A 401 -12.92 2.15 -27.69
N ARG A 402 -11.75 2.81 -27.75
CA ARG A 402 -11.32 3.82 -26.78
C ARG A 402 -12.08 5.13 -26.97
N ASP A 403 -12.36 5.51 -28.22
CA ASP A 403 -13.18 6.69 -28.55
C ASP A 403 -14.68 6.47 -28.26
N LYS A 404 -15.22 5.26 -28.49
CA LYS A 404 -16.57 4.91 -28.03
C LYS A 404 -16.70 4.95 -26.51
N ARG A 405 -15.67 4.50 -25.78
CA ARG A 405 -15.65 4.57 -24.31
C ARG A 405 -15.49 6.02 -23.81
N LYS A 406 -14.73 6.88 -24.51
CA LYS A 406 -14.69 8.32 -24.22
C LYS A 406 -16.05 8.99 -24.46
N LEU A 407 -16.74 8.67 -25.56
CA LEU A 407 -18.08 9.23 -25.82
C LEU A 407 -19.11 8.81 -24.75
N LEU A 408 -19.07 7.54 -24.32
CA LEU A 408 -19.95 7.05 -23.24
C LEU A 408 -19.63 7.64 -21.86
N LEU A 409 -18.39 8.08 -21.63
CA LEU A 409 -17.98 8.70 -20.37
C LEU A 409 -18.22 10.22 -20.34
N PHE A 410 -18.43 10.87 -21.50
CA PHE A 410 -18.51 12.33 -21.62
C PHE A 410 -19.68 12.86 -22.46
N SER A 411 -20.70 12.06 -22.78
CA SER A 411 -21.94 12.61 -23.32
C SER A 411 -22.79 13.20 -22.20
N ASP A 412 -22.76 14.53 -22.09
CA ASP A 412 -23.84 15.32 -21.48
C ASP A 412 -25.12 15.05 -22.28
N GLN A 413 -26.01 14.23 -21.72
CA GLN A 413 -27.43 14.36 -22.01
C GLN A 413 -28.13 14.91 -20.77
N GLY A 414 -27.98 16.22 -20.61
CA GLY A 414 -28.88 17.08 -19.86
C GLY A 414 -29.35 18.21 -20.77
N THR A 415 -30.60 18.09 -21.23
CA THR A 415 -31.51 19.19 -21.63
C THR A 415 -31.16 20.09 -22.82
N THR A 416 -31.88 19.90 -23.94
CA THR A 416 -32.44 21.01 -24.72
C THR A 416 -33.94 20.85 -24.86
N CYS A 417 -34.66 21.80 -24.26
CA CYS A 417 -36.02 22.14 -24.63
C CYS A 417 -36.03 22.60 -26.10
N THR A 418 -36.96 22.09 -26.90
CA THR A 418 -37.35 22.73 -28.16
C THR A 418 -38.86 22.85 -28.20
N ASN A 419 -39.31 24.09 -28.31
CA ASN A 419 -40.66 24.49 -28.65
C ASN A 419 -41.17 23.77 -29.90
N THR A 420 -42.34 23.16 -29.79
CA THR A 420 -43.48 23.27 -30.72
C THR A 420 -44.72 22.82 -29.97
#